data_AF-A0A0D2DII4-F1
#
_entry.id   AF-A0A0D2DII4-F1
#
_cell.length_a   1.000
_cell.length_b   1.000
_cell.length_c   1.000
_cell.angle_alpha   90.00
_cell.angle_beta   90.00
_cell.angle_gamma   90.00
#
_symmetry.space_group_name_H-M   'P 1'
#
loop_
_entity.id
_entity.type
_entity.pdbx_description
1 polymer ?
#
loop_
_entity_poly.entity_id
_entity_poly.type
_entity_poly.pdbx_seq_one_letter_code
_entity_poly.pdbx_strand_id
1 'polypeptide(L)'
;MSTESSSPHEKTRRQSASSSSGTPLTNHLMEVMDSQPVPRDVLDQIRRQVDSLPDVTTWLQLKQWFLVNRPAGAWSMARVFDAQRAHHAQYLDSMLAKWSSANGA
;
A
#
# COMPACT_ATOMS: atom_id res chain seq x y z
N MET A 1 20.06 -52.48 22.48
CA MET A 1 20.53 -51.63 21.38
C MET A 1 19.82 -52.12 20.12
N SER A 2 18.84 -51.36 19.62
CA SER A 2 18.18 -51.66 18.35
C SER A 2 18.05 -50.36 17.57
N THR A 3 18.58 -50.39 16.37
CA THR A 3 18.75 -49.27 15.44
C THR A 3 17.50 -49.01 14.60
N GLU A 4 17.35 -47.72 14.32
CA GLU A 4 16.57 -46.95 13.35
C GLU A 4 15.94 -47.61 12.10
N SER A 5 14.82 -46.98 11.68
CA SER A 5 14.49 -46.57 10.30
C SER A 5 13.45 -47.38 9.50
N SER A 6 12.24 -46.82 9.37
CA SER A 6 11.72 -46.34 8.08
C SER A 6 10.30 -45.77 8.20
N SER A 7 10.18 -44.51 7.82
CA SER A 7 8.93 -43.85 7.41
C SER A 7 8.63 -44.21 5.93
N PRO A 8 7.41 -44.03 5.41
CA PRO A 8 7.07 -42.69 4.95
C PRO A 8 5.62 -42.29 5.26
N HIS A 9 5.47 -41.14 5.92
CA HIS A 9 4.19 -40.45 6.04
C HIS A 9 3.74 -39.92 4.67
N GLU A 10 2.63 -40.49 4.23
CA GLU A 10 1.71 -39.94 3.26
C GLU A 10 1.16 -38.58 3.73
N LYS A 11 0.74 -37.80 2.73
CA LYS A 11 -0.40 -36.87 2.76
C LYS A 11 -0.14 -35.38 2.96
N THR A 12 -0.37 -34.68 1.85
CA THR A 12 -0.97 -33.34 1.79
C THR A 12 -0.05 -32.19 2.19
N ARG A 13 0.87 -31.86 1.27
CA ARG A 13 1.35 -30.48 1.13
C ARG A 13 0.19 -29.64 0.61
N ARG A 14 -0.64 -29.15 1.54
CA ARG A 14 -1.64 -28.12 1.29
C ARG A 14 -0.91 -26.94 0.64
N GLN A 15 -1.23 -26.67 -0.62
CA GLN A 15 -1.08 -25.35 -1.20
C GLN A 15 -1.97 -24.41 -0.39
N SER A 16 -1.42 -23.82 0.67
CA SER A 16 -1.94 -22.60 1.25
C SER A 16 -1.63 -21.49 0.24
N ALA A 17 -2.43 -21.40 -0.82
CA ALA A 17 -2.63 -20.13 -1.48
C ALA A 17 -3.22 -19.22 -0.39
N SER A 18 -2.40 -18.32 0.11
CA SER A 18 -2.78 -17.26 1.04
C SER A 18 -3.80 -16.35 0.34
N SER A 19 -5.05 -16.81 0.29
CA SER A 19 -6.19 -15.96 -0.03
C SER A 19 -6.43 -15.07 1.18
N SER A 20 -5.89 -13.86 1.05
CA SER A 20 -6.05 -12.69 1.91
C SER A 20 -7.35 -12.69 2.71
N SER A 21 -7.27 -13.03 4.00
CA SER A 21 -8.24 -12.61 5.01
C SER A 21 -7.86 -11.21 5.50
N GLY A 22 -7.75 -10.26 4.58
CA GLY A 22 -7.75 -8.83 4.93
C GLY A 22 -9.15 -8.48 5.39
N THR A 23 -9.28 -7.94 6.60
CA THR A 23 -10.56 -7.46 7.11
C THR A 23 -11.24 -6.55 6.08
N PRO A 24 -12.56 -6.65 5.85
CA PRO A 24 -13.25 -5.89 4.81
C PRO A 24 -13.08 -4.37 4.98
N LEU A 25 -12.97 -3.90 6.23
CA LEU A 25 -12.62 -2.52 6.57
C LEU A 25 -11.26 -2.09 6.00
N THR A 26 -10.28 -2.99 5.99
CA THR A 26 -8.93 -2.72 5.46
C THR A 26 -8.94 -2.63 3.94
N ASN A 27 -9.69 -3.49 3.25
CA ASN A 27 -9.82 -3.43 1.79
C ASN A 27 -10.50 -2.13 1.36
N HIS A 28 -11.63 -1.79 1.99
CA HIS A 28 -12.35 -0.57 1.66
C HIS A 28 -11.54 0.69 1.96
N LEU A 29 -10.85 0.74 3.11
CA LEU A 29 -9.94 1.85 3.43
C LEU A 29 -8.83 1.99 2.39
N MET A 30 -8.25 0.87 1.94
CA MET A 30 -7.22 0.89 0.91
C MET A 30 -7.76 1.40 -0.43
N GLU A 31 -8.97 1.00 -0.84
CA GLU A 31 -9.65 1.53 -2.03
C GLU A 31 -9.90 3.04 -1.95
N VAL A 32 -10.35 3.54 -0.79
CA VAL A 32 -10.55 4.97 -0.56
C VAL A 32 -9.22 5.71 -0.69
N MET A 33 -8.18 5.22 -0.02
CA MET A 33 -6.84 5.79 -0.09
C MET A 33 -6.28 5.76 -1.53
N ASP A 34 -6.58 4.72 -2.31
CA ASP A 34 -6.11 4.54 -3.68
C ASP A 34 -6.80 5.46 -4.69
N SER A 35 -8.03 5.83 -4.40
CA SER A 35 -8.83 6.78 -5.18
C SER A 35 -8.41 8.24 -4.94
N GLN A 36 -7.68 8.53 -3.86
CA GLN A 36 -7.22 9.88 -3.58
C GLN A 36 -6.15 10.34 -4.59
N PRO A 37 -6.12 11.65 -4.90
CA PRO A 37 -5.05 12.21 -5.72
C PRO A 37 -3.71 12.14 -4.96
N VAL A 38 -2.62 11.95 -5.71
CA VAL A 38 -1.28 12.06 -5.13
C VAL A 38 -0.94 13.54 -4.97
N PRO A 39 -0.47 13.99 -3.80
CA PRO A 39 0.00 15.36 -3.61
C PRO A 39 1.11 15.70 -4.60
N ARG A 40 1.06 16.92 -5.15
CA ARG A 40 2.03 17.38 -6.14
C ARG A 40 3.46 17.34 -5.61
N ASP A 41 3.68 17.71 -4.35
CA ASP A 41 4.99 17.61 -3.70
C ASP A 41 5.57 16.19 -3.64
N VAL A 42 4.71 15.17 -3.50
CA VAL A 42 5.14 13.77 -3.54
C VAL A 42 5.54 13.39 -4.95
N LEU A 43 4.74 13.76 -5.96
CA LEU A 43 5.07 13.53 -7.37
C LEU A 43 6.38 14.21 -7.75
N ASP A 44 6.60 15.46 -7.36
CA ASP A 44 7.83 16.21 -7.64
C ASP A 44 9.05 15.61 -6.92
N GLN A 45 8.89 15.08 -5.70
CA GLN A 45 9.94 14.33 -5.03
C GLN A 45 10.29 13.02 -5.76
N ILE A 46 9.30 12.30 -6.27
CA ILE A 46 9.52 11.05 -7.01
C ILE A 46 10.15 11.35 -8.36
N ARG A 47 9.64 12.33 -9.11
CA ARG A 47 10.18 12.76 -10.42
C ARG A 47 11.65 13.16 -10.36
N ARG A 48 12.11 13.73 -9.25
CA ARG A 48 13.54 14.05 -9.04
C ARG A 48 14.45 12.83 -8.88
N GLN A 49 13.89 11.66 -8.61
CA GLN A 49 14.64 10.43 -8.38
C GLN A 49 14.32 9.33 -9.40
N VAL A 50 13.36 9.59 -10.29
CA VAL A 50 12.82 8.63 -11.23
C VAL A 50 12.71 9.31 -12.60
N ASP A 51 13.49 8.82 -13.56
CA ASP A 51 13.58 9.40 -14.91
C ASP A 51 12.28 9.32 -15.73
N SER A 52 11.43 8.32 -15.45
CA SER A 52 10.30 7.96 -16.34
C SER A 52 8.96 7.84 -15.61
N LEU A 53 8.68 8.73 -14.65
CA LEU A 53 7.37 8.75 -14.00
C LEU A 53 6.31 9.30 -14.99
N PRO A 54 5.27 8.51 -15.37
CA PRO A 54 4.21 8.98 -16.26
C PRO A 54 3.30 9.97 -15.53
N ASP A 55 2.30 10.51 -16.26
CA ASP A 55 1.32 11.43 -15.69
C ASP A 55 0.31 10.70 -14.80
N VAL A 56 0.78 10.29 -13.62
CA VAL A 56 -0.03 9.62 -12.60
C VAL A 56 -0.76 10.65 -11.76
N THR A 57 -2.04 10.42 -11.53
CA THR A 57 -2.92 11.35 -10.79
C THR A 57 -3.36 10.79 -9.45
N THR A 58 -3.52 9.47 -9.34
CA THR A 58 -4.00 8.80 -8.12
C THR A 58 -2.95 7.88 -7.51
N TRP A 59 -3.10 7.60 -6.22
CA TRP A 59 -2.21 6.66 -5.53
C TRP A 59 -2.24 5.27 -6.14
N LEU A 60 -3.39 4.82 -6.65
CA LEU A 60 -3.50 3.56 -7.39
C LEU A 60 -2.57 3.52 -8.60
N GLN A 61 -2.59 4.56 -9.44
CA GLN A 61 -1.76 4.64 -10.64
C GLN A 61 -0.27 4.67 -10.28
N LEU A 62 0.08 5.45 -9.25
CA LEU A 62 1.45 5.52 -8.75
C LEU A 62 1.94 4.15 -8.25
N LYS A 63 1.14 3.46 -7.43
CA LYS A 63 1.46 2.12 -6.93
C LYS A 63 1.62 1.11 -8.06
N GLN A 64 0.69 1.07 -9.01
CA GLN A 64 0.77 0.19 -10.17
C GLN A 64 2.06 0.42 -10.96
N TRP A 65 2.40 1.69 -11.19
CA TRP A 65 3.65 2.03 -11.87
C TRP A 65 4.89 1.55 -11.09
N PHE A 66 4.92 1.73 -9.76
CA PHE A 66 6.00 1.23 -8.90
C PHE A 66 6.11 -0.30 -8.90
N LEU A 67 4.99 -1.02 -8.92
CA LEU A 67 4.96 -2.48 -8.97
C LEU A 67 5.55 -3.03 -10.27
N VAL A 68 5.25 -2.36 -11.40
CA VAL A 68 5.71 -2.77 -12.73
C VAL A 68 7.18 -2.38 -12.95
N ASN A 69 7.55 -1.14 -12.64
CA ASN A 69 8.85 -0.59 -13.03
C ASN A 69 9.93 -0.76 -11.96
N ARG A 70 9.55 -0.96 -10.69
CA ARG A 70 10.46 -1.09 -9.54
C ARG A 70 11.66 -0.15 -9.63
N PRO A 71 11.43 1.18 -9.67
CA PRO A 71 12.52 2.13 -9.85
C PRO A 71 13.60 1.92 -8.78
N ALA A 72 14.86 1.96 -9.21
CA ALA A 72 15.99 1.99 -8.30
C ALA A 72 16.13 3.41 -7.72
N GLY A 73 16.23 3.55 -6.39
CA GLY A 73 16.37 4.85 -5.74
C GLY A 73 15.93 4.86 -4.28
N ALA A 74 15.79 6.06 -3.69
CA ALA A 74 15.35 6.20 -2.30
C ALA A 74 13.83 6.01 -2.13
N TRP A 75 13.08 5.97 -3.24
CA TRP A 75 11.65 5.64 -3.25
C TRP A 75 11.45 4.14 -3.43
N SER A 76 10.99 3.48 -2.37
CA SER A 76 10.52 2.10 -2.40
C SER A 76 8.99 2.05 -2.36
N MET A 77 8.41 0.91 -2.71
CA MET A 77 6.96 0.69 -2.57
C MET A 77 6.47 0.95 -1.13
N ALA A 78 7.27 0.57 -0.11
CA ALA A 78 6.97 0.84 1.29
C ALA A 78 6.85 2.35 1.55
N ARG A 79 7.78 3.15 1.03
CA ARG A 79 7.76 4.62 1.16
C ARG A 79 6.54 5.25 0.49
N VAL A 80 6.09 4.69 -0.63
CA VAL A 80 4.83 5.12 -1.30
C VAL A 80 3.63 4.86 -0.39
N PHE A 81 3.54 3.68 0.25
CA PHE A 81 2.48 3.37 1.20
C PHE A 81 2.53 4.25 2.48
N ASP A 82 3.72 4.57 2.98
CA ASP A 82 3.87 5.51 4.11
C ASP A 82 3.40 6.91 3.72
N ALA A 83 3.80 7.42 2.55
CA ALA A 83 3.36 8.72 2.06
C ALA A 83 1.83 8.79 1.87
N GLN A 84 1.22 7.73 1.35
CA GLN A 84 -0.23 7.62 1.22
C GLN A 84 -0.94 7.62 2.59
N ARG A 85 -0.42 6.88 3.58
CA ARG A 85 -0.97 6.86 4.94
C ARG A 85 -0.88 8.23 5.61
N ALA A 86 0.26 8.90 5.49
CA ALA A 86 0.45 10.25 6.02
C ALA A 86 -0.53 11.24 5.39
N HIS A 87 -0.70 11.19 4.06
CA HIS A 87 -1.68 12.02 3.36
C HIS A 87 -3.12 11.73 3.81
N HIS A 88 -3.50 10.47 3.92
CA HIS A 88 -4.84 10.10 4.37
C HIS A 88 -5.13 10.59 5.80
N ALA A 89 -4.15 10.52 6.70
CA ALA A 89 -4.28 11.07 8.05
C ALA A 89 -4.52 12.59 8.03
N GLN A 90 -3.77 13.33 7.22
CA GLN A 90 -3.97 14.77 7.04
C GLN A 90 -5.33 15.12 6.42
N TYR A 91 -5.81 14.29 5.49
CA TYR A 91 -7.14 14.43 4.90
C TYR A 91 -8.24 14.28 5.96
N LEU A 92 -8.14 13.26 6.83
CA LEU A 92 -9.09 13.07 7.94
C LEU A 92 -9.07 14.24 8.92
N ASP A 93 -7.87 14.70 9.31
CA ASP A 93 -7.71 15.85 10.21
C ASP A 93 -8.34 17.12 9.62
N SER A 94 -8.07 17.38 8.34
CA SER A 94 -8.66 18.52 7.63
C SER A 94 -10.18 18.42 7.54
N MET A 95 -10.73 17.22 7.32
CA MET A 95 -12.18 17.01 7.34
C MET A 95 -12.77 17.25 8.73
N LEU A 96 -12.10 16.77 9.78
CA LEU A 96 -12.53 16.96 11.15
C LEU A 96 -12.51 18.45 11.53
N ALA A 97 -11.46 19.17 11.17
CA ALA A 97 -11.35 20.60 11.36
C ALA A 97 -12.46 21.36 10.63
N LYS A 98 -12.73 21.01 9.35
CA LYS A 98 -13.83 21.59 8.57
C LYS A 98 -15.19 21.29 9.19
N TRP A 99 -15.41 20.06 9.67
CA TRP A 99 -16.65 19.67 10.33
C TRP A 99 -16.85 20.41 11.65
N SER A 100 -15.79 20.56 12.46
CA SER A 100 -15.81 21.34 13.70
C SER A 100 -16.10 22.82 13.42
N SER A 101 -15.47 23.42 12.41
CA SER A 101 -15.75 24.79 11.99
C SER A 101 -17.18 24.98 11.47
N ALA A 102 -17.76 23.95 10.84
CA ALA A 102 -19.12 24.02 10.30
C ALA A 102 -20.21 23.83 11.36
N ASN A 103 -19.91 23.16 12.47
CA ASN A 103 -20.91 22.83 13.51
C ASN A 103 -20.76 23.63 14.81
N GLY A 104 -19.70 24.44 14.95
CA GLY A 104 -19.51 25.35 16.08
C GLY A 104 -19.22 24.63 17.40
N ALA A 105 -18.07 24.93 17.99
CA ALA A 105 -17.87 24.74 19.43
C ALA A 105 -18.52 25.90 20.19
#